data_AF-A0A378X6M0-F1
#
_entry.id   AF-A0A378X6M0-F1
#
_cell.length_a   1.000
_cell.length_b   1.000
_cell.length_c   1.000
_cell.angle_alpha   90.00
_cell.angle_beta   90.00
_cell.angle_gamma   90.00
#
_symmetry.space_group_name_H-M   'P 1'
#
loop_
_entity.id
_entity.type
_entity.pdbx_description
1 polymer ?
#
loop_
_entity_poly.entity_id
_entity_poly.type
_entity_poly.pdbx_seq_one_letter_code
_entity_poly.pdbx_strand_id
1 'polypeptide(L)'
;MPTGPRALTSPVATLVPPVVGLLGNVGPAWDHRVVSSTSAPDPRLRDLARLRRVRDRIDREYAKPLDVEALARDVHMSAGHLSRQFRLAYGESPYGYLMTRRIERAMALLRRGDLSVTEVCFEVGCQSLGTFSTRFTELVGVPPSVYRREAADATLGMPSCVAKQVTRPIRNREAQVTE
;
A
#
# COMPACT_ATOMS: atom_id res chain seq x y z
N MET A 1 -35.66 26.90 32.72
CA MET A 1 -35.25 25.52 33.03
C MET A 1 -34.40 25.06 31.86
N PRO A 2 -33.10 24.76 32.03
CA PRO A 2 -32.63 23.73 32.97
C PRO A 2 -31.92 24.26 34.23
N THR A 3 -31.59 23.32 35.11
CA THR A 3 -30.96 23.45 36.44
C THR A 3 -29.42 23.48 36.36
N GLY A 4 -28.75 24.17 37.30
CA GLY A 4 -27.27 24.12 37.48
C GLY A 4 -26.82 22.94 38.38
N PRO A 5 -25.71 23.03 39.16
CA PRO A 5 -24.74 24.14 39.26
C PRO A 5 -23.23 23.73 39.45
N ARG A 6 -22.35 24.75 39.44
CA ARG A 6 -21.08 24.96 40.20
C ARG A 6 -20.17 23.78 40.63
N ALA A 7 -18.87 23.88 40.30
CA ALA A 7 -17.73 24.21 41.19
C ALA A 7 -16.40 24.07 40.38
N LEU A 8 -15.50 25.05 40.26
CA LEU A 8 -14.62 25.71 41.26
C LEU A 8 -13.59 24.77 41.92
N THR A 9 -12.32 24.88 41.49
CA THR A 9 -11.05 24.93 42.28
C THR A 9 -9.87 24.92 41.27
N SER A 10 -9.32 26.09 40.90
CA SER A 10 -8.25 26.87 41.57
C SER A 10 -6.81 26.45 41.19
N PRO A 11 -5.87 27.42 41.13
CA PRO A 11 -4.53 27.23 40.54
C PRO A 11 -3.49 26.84 41.60
N VAL A 12 -2.22 26.70 41.18
CA VAL A 12 -1.04 27.34 41.83
C VAL A 12 0.17 27.19 40.90
N ALA A 13 0.78 28.30 40.51
CA ALA A 13 2.16 28.36 40.04
C ALA A 13 3.08 28.58 41.26
N THR A 14 4.36 28.18 41.23
CA THR A 14 5.48 28.88 41.94
C THR A 14 6.87 28.23 41.82
N LEU A 15 7.86 29.11 41.55
CA LEU A 15 9.33 29.10 41.78
C LEU A 15 10.34 28.12 41.12
N VAL A 16 11.32 28.79 40.49
CA VAL A 16 12.73 28.39 40.20
C VAL A 16 13.60 29.51 40.79
N PRO A 17 14.59 29.26 41.68
CA PRO A 17 16.01 29.07 41.27
C PRO A 17 16.81 28.19 42.29
N PRO A 18 18.16 28.15 42.38
CA PRO A 18 19.23 28.70 41.51
C PRO A 18 20.35 27.72 41.08
N VAL A 19 21.22 28.24 40.19
CA VAL A 19 22.52 27.69 39.76
C VAL A 19 23.62 27.97 40.80
N VAL A 20 24.54 27.01 40.98
CA VAL A 20 25.92 27.24 41.46
C VAL A 20 26.88 26.48 40.54
N GLY A 21 28.00 27.11 40.16
CA GLY A 21 29.04 26.51 39.30
C GLY A 21 30.40 26.41 40.02
N LEU A 22 31.48 26.29 39.21
CA LEU A 22 32.90 26.07 39.60
C LEU A 22 33.19 24.63 40.10
N LEU A 23 34.30 23.95 39.77
CA LEU A 23 35.50 24.26 38.97
C LEU A 23 35.91 23.01 38.15
N GLY A 24 36.76 23.19 37.12
CA GLY A 24 37.06 22.14 36.13
C GLY A 24 38.21 21.18 36.48
N ASN A 25 38.48 20.24 35.57
CA ASN A 25 39.80 19.65 35.40
C ASN A 25 40.10 19.28 33.92
N VAL A 26 41.39 19.11 33.64
CA VAL A 26 42.03 18.94 32.33
C VAL A 26 41.72 17.58 31.68
N GLY A 27 41.79 17.50 30.34
CA GLY A 27 41.59 16.27 29.53
C GLY A 27 42.72 15.24 29.63
N PRO A 28 42.87 14.27 28.68
CA PRO A 28 42.50 14.35 27.26
C PRO A 28 41.70 13.12 26.75
N ALA A 29 41.81 12.83 25.44
CA ALA A 29 41.32 11.62 24.75
C ALA A 29 39.79 11.48 24.61
N TRP A 30 39.22 12.35 23.78
CA TRP A 30 38.09 11.95 22.95
C TRP A 30 38.60 10.88 21.98
N ASP A 31 38.36 9.60 22.29
CA ASP A 31 38.57 8.50 21.35
C ASP A 31 37.61 8.72 20.18
N HIS A 32 38.15 9.23 19.07
CA HIS A 32 37.44 9.43 17.82
C HIS A 32 37.33 8.12 17.01
N ARG A 33 37.29 6.97 17.69
CA ARG A 33 36.45 5.86 17.26
C ARG A 33 34.99 6.28 17.28
N VAL A 34 34.63 7.05 16.25
CA VAL A 34 33.40 6.79 15.52
C VAL A 34 33.49 5.31 15.11
N VAL A 35 32.90 4.45 15.93
CA VAL A 35 32.57 3.09 15.53
C VAL A 35 31.46 3.23 14.49
N SER A 36 31.86 3.53 13.26
CA SER A 36 31.11 3.17 12.06
C SER A 36 31.15 1.64 11.96
N SER A 37 30.51 0.96 12.91
CA SER A 37 30.04 -0.38 12.70
C SER A 37 28.95 -0.28 11.64
N THR A 38 29.38 -0.41 10.38
CA THR A 38 28.50 -0.84 9.29
C THR A 38 28.10 -2.29 9.61
N SER A 39 27.24 -2.44 10.62
CA SER A 39 26.65 -3.73 10.96
C SER A 39 25.88 -4.17 9.73
N ALA A 40 26.14 -5.40 9.28
CA ALA A 40 25.45 -5.92 8.10
C ALA A 40 23.94 -5.85 8.38
N PRO A 41 23.13 -5.24 7.48
CA PRO A 41 21.73 -4.90 7.79
C PRO A 41 20.98 -6.11 8.32
N ASP A 42 20.13 -5.93 9.33
CA ASP A 42 19.37 -7.02 9.97
C ASP A 42 18.85 -8.00 8.91
N PRO A 43 19.10 -9.33 9.05
CA PRO A 43 18.55 -10.34 8.14
C PRO A 43 17.07 -10.12 7.79
N ARG A 44 16.25 -9.68 8.76
CA ARG A 44 14.83 -9.33 8.55
C ARG A 44 14.64 -8.18 7.55
N LEU A 45 15.46 -7.13 7.65
CA LEU A 45 15.41 -6.00 6.71
C LEU A 45 15.85 -6.41 5.30
N ARG A 46 16.85 -7.30 5.19
CA ARG A 46 17.27 -7.87 3.90
C ARG A 46 16.17 -8.71 3.25
N ASP A 47 15.44 -9.50 4.02
CA ASP A 47 14.33 -10.31 3.51
C ASP A 47 13.11 -9.44 3.15
N LEU A 48 12.76 -8.41 3.94
CA LEU A 48 11.74 -7.44 3.54
C LEU A 48 12.11 -6.70 2.24
N ALA A 49 13.38 -6.35 2.03
CA ALA A 49 13.86 -5.76 0.78
C ALA A 49 13.85 -6.73 -0.42
N ARG A 50 13.94 -8.05 -0.19
CA ARG A 50 13.70 -9.08 -1.21
C ARG A 50 12.21 -9.17 -1.55
N LEU A 51 11.34 -9.30 -0.54
CA LEU A 51 9.89 -9.41 -0.73
C LEU A 51 9.30 -8.17 -1.41
N ARG A 52 9.80 -6.98 -1.08
CA ARG A 52 9.45 -5.74 -1.78
C ARG A 52 9.79 -5.80 -3.27
N ARG A 53 10.98 -6.28 -3.64
CA ARG A 53 11.35 -6.44 -5.06
C ARG A 53 10.46 -7.43 -5.80
N VAL A 54 10.01 -8.50 -5.15
CA VAL A 54 9.02 -9.43 -5.72
C VAL A 54 7.68 -8.73 -5.95
N ARG A 55 7.17 -8.00 -4.95
CA ARG A 55 5.92 -7.22 -5.06
C ARG A 55 6.01 -6.18 -6.18
N ASP A 56 7.08 -5.39 -6.20
CA ASP A 56 7.33 -4.34 -7.19
C ASP A 56 7.56 -4.94 -8.62
N ARG A 57 7.91 -6.23 -8.73
CA ARG A 57 7.90 -6.98 -10.01
C ARG A 57 6.49 -7.42 -10.39
N ILE A 58 5.70 -7.99 -9.46
CA ILE A 58 4.29 -8.35 -9.70
C ILE A 58 3.48 -7.13 -10.15
N ASP A 59 3.68 -5.96 -9.52
CA ASP A 59 3.01 -4.71 -9.87
C ASP A 59 3.32 -4.23 -11.29
N ARG A 60 4.56 -4.37 -11.75
CA ARG A 60 4.97 -3.99 -13.12
C ARG A 60 4.53 -5.01 -14.17
N GLU A 61 4.39 -6.27 -13.78
CA GLU A 61 4.12 -7.39 -14.69
C GLU A 61 2.70 -7.97 -14.54
N TYR A 62 1.76 -7.26 -13.91
CA TYR A 62 0.45 -7.81 -13.50
C TYR A 62 -0.35 -8.47 -14.64
N ALA A 63 -0.22 -8.01 -15.87
CA ALA A 63 -0.93 -8.60 -17.02
C ALA A 63 -0.32 -9.93 -17.51
N LYS A 64 0.91 -10.26 -17.12
CA LYS A 64 1.60 -11.51 -17.49
C LYS A 64 1.16 -12.68 -16.60
N PRO A 65 1.25 -13.94 -17.06
CA PRO A 65 1.11 -15.12 -16.20
C PRO A 65 2.10 -15.10 -15.03
N LEU A 66 1.69 -15.61 -13.87
CA LEU A 66 2.53 -15.65 -12.67
C LEU A 66 3.50 -16.83 -12.72
N ASP A 67 4.80 -16.56 -12.72
CA ASP A 67 5.84 -17.56 -12.48
C ASP A 67 6.47 -17.33 -11.10
N VAL A 68 6.00 -18.08 -10.10
CA VAL A 68 6.51 -17.98 -8.72
C VAL A 68 7.94 -18.50 -8.60
N GLU A 69 8.36 -19.44 -9.46
CA GLU A 69 9.74 -19.96 -9.46
C GLU A 69 10.72 -18.94 -10.06
N ALA A 70 10.32 -18.17 -11.08
CA ALA A 70 11.10 -17.01 -11.54
C ALA A 70 11.19 -15.93 -10.45
N LEU A 71 10.08 -15.59 -9.79
CA LEU A 71 10.10 -14.61 -8.69
C LEU A 71 11.00 -15.05 -7.53
N ALA A 72 11.04 -16.36 -7.22
CA ALA A 72 11.86 -16.91 -6.15
C ALA A 72 13.35 -16.93 -6.51
N ARG A 73 13.69 -17.29 -7.76
CA ARG A 73 15.06 -17.25 -8.28
C ARG A 73 15.68 -15.85 -8.23
N ASP A 74 14.92 -14.82 -8.61
CA ASP A 74 15.35 -13.41 -8.58
C ASP A 74 15.81 -12.92 -7.18
N VAL A 75 15.32 -13.55 -6.11
CA VAL A 75 15.65 -13.18 -4.71
C VAL A 75 16.39 -14.27 -3.94
N HIS A 76 16.83 -15.33 -4.62
CA HIS A 76 17.52 -16.49 -4.05
C HIS A 76 16.73 -17.21 -2.95
N MET A 77 15.44 -17.43 -3.19
CA MET A 77 14.54 -18.24 -2.36
C MET A 77 14.00 -19.44 -3.15
N SER A 78 13.46 -20.45 -2.46
CA SER A 78 12.56 -21.43 -3.10
C SER A 78 11.14 -20.86 -3.18
N ALA A 79 10.33 -21.27 -4.17
CA ALA A 79 8.96 -20.74 -4.31
C ALA A 79 8.08 -20.99 -3.08
N GLY A 80 8.26 -22.12 -2.38
CA GLY A 80 7.57 -22.40 -1.12
C GLY A 80 7.97 -21.45 0.01
N HIS A 81 9.27 -21.15 0.15
CA HIS A 81 9.76 -20.19 1.13
C HIS A 81 9.27 -18.76 0.79
N LEU A 82 9.42 -18.35 -0.47
CA LEU A 82 8.92 -17.06 -0.96
C LEU A 82 7.42 -16.91 -0.66
N SER A 83 6.60 -17.90 -1.03
CA SER A 83 5.14 -17.83 -0.83
C SER A 83 4.75 -17.69 0.63
N ARG A 84 5.48 -18.37 1.55
CA ARG A 84 5.27 -18.24 2.99
C ARG A 84 5.69 -16.86 3.50
N GLN A 85 6.88 -16.39 3.15
CA GLN A 85 7.39 -15.09 3.60
C GLN A 85 6.58 -13.91 3.04
N PHE A 86 6.17 -13.99 1.77
CA PHE A 86 5.30 -12.98 1.15
C PHE A 86 3.95 -12.88 1.87
N ARG A 87 3.34 -14.01 2.24
CA ARG A 87 2.10 -14.02 3.06
C ARG A 87 2.31 -13.47 4.46
N LEU A 88 3.45 -13.74 5.11
CA LEU A 88 3.77 -13.16 6.41
C LEU A 88 3.99 -11.64 6.35
N ALA A 89 4.53 -11.12 5.25
CA ALA A 89 4.82 -9.70 5.08
C ALA A 89 3.63 -8.87 4.54
N TYR A 90 2.76 -9.47 3.73
CA TYR A 90 1.68 -8.76 3.01
C TYR A 90 0.27 -9.31 3.26
N GLY A 91 0.11 -10.33 4.12
CA GLY A 91 -1.19 -10.93 4.47
C GLY A 91 -1.74 -11.96 3.48
N GLU A 92 -1.28 -11.95 2.22
CA GLU A 92 -1.80 -12.83 1.16
C GLU A 92 -0.69 -13.53 0.35
N SER A 93 -1.03 -14.53 -0.47
CA SER A 93 -0.04 -15.18 -1.34
C SER A 93 0.30 -14.31 -2.56
N PRO A 94 1.44 -14.55 -3.26
CA PRO A 94 1.76 -13.85 -4.51
C PRO A 94 0.65 -13.90 -5.57
N TYR A 95 -0.09 -15.02 -5.65
CA TYR A 95 -1.25 -15.16 -6.54
C TYR A 95 -2.46 -14.33 -6.08
N GLY A 96 -2.73 -14.28 -4.77
CA GLY A 96 -3.76 -13.40 -4.21
C GLY A 96 -3.47 -11.94 -4.57
N TYR A 97 -2.26 -11.49 -4.25
CA TYR A 97 -1.82 -10.12 -4.50
C TYR A 97 -1.92 -9.74 -5.98
N LEU A 98 -1.43 -10.61 -6.88
CA LEU A 98 -1.59 -10.43 -8.31
C LEU A 98 -3.07 -10.27 -8.71
N MET A 99 -3.96 -11.12 -8.18
CA MET A 99 -5.38 -11.03 -8.50
C MET A 99 -5.99 -9.72 -7.98
N THR A 100 -5.64 -9.30 -6.76
CA THR A 100 -6.03 -7.99 -6.20
C THR A 100 -5.63 -6.85 -7.14
N ARG A 101 -4.37 -6.79 -7.61
CA ARG A 101 -3.92 -5.77 -8.57
C ARG A 101 -4.68 -5.82 -9.90
N ARG A 102 -5.02 -7.02 -10.38
CA ARG A 102 -5.82 -7.20 -11.61
C ARG A 102 -7.26 -6.72 -11.44
N ILE A 103 -7.89 -6.98 -10.29
CA ILE A 103 -9.25 -6.51 -10.00
C ILE A 103 -9.26 -4.98 -9.87
N GLU A 104 -8.30 -4.36 -9.16
CA GLU A 104 -8.15 -2.89 -9.12
C GLU A 104 -8.08 -2.28 -10.53
N ARG A 105 -7.28 -2.89 -11.42
CA ARG A 105 -7.15 -2.45 -12.81
C ARG A 105 -8.44 -2.65 -13.59
N ALA A 106 -9.11 -3.79 -13.40
CA ALA A 106 -10.38 -4.11 -14.04
C ALA A 106 -11.48 -3.12 -13.65
N MET A 107 -11.58 -2.74 -12.37
CA MET A 107 -12.54 -1.72 -11.92
C MET A 107 -12.33 -0.39 -12.67
N ALA A 108 -11.08 0.03 -12.88
CA ALA A 108 -10.79 1.25 -13.63
C ALA A 108 -11.16 1.15 -15.13
N LEU A 109 -11.04 -0.03 -15.74
CA LEU A 109 -11.46 -0.27 -17.12
C LEU A 109 -12.99 -0.34 -17.26
N LEU A 110 -13.68 -1.02 -16.33
CA LEU A 110 -15.14 -1.15 -16.33
C LEU A 110 -15.81 0.22 -16.11
N ARG A 111 -15.29 1.08 -15.21
CA ARG A 111 -15.77 2.46 -15.05
C ARG A 111 -15.56 3.34 -16.29
N ARG A 112 -14.61 2.98 -17.16
CA ARG A 112 -14.36 3.71 -18.42
C ARG A 112 -15.40 3.38 -19.51
N GLY A 113 -16.12 2.25 -19.37
CA GLY A 113 -17.20 1.83 -20.27
C GLY A 113 -16.77 1.21 -21.61
N ASP A 114 -15.62 1.62 -22.15
CA ASP A 114 -15.11 1.27 -23.50
C ASP A 114 -14.99 -0.23 -23.80
N LEU A 115 -14.85 -1.10 -22.79
CA LEU A 115 -14.63 -2.54 -22.95
C LEU A 115 -15.77 -3.35 -22.30
N SER A 116 -16.09 -4.51 -22.88
CA SER A 116 -16.92 -5.53 -22.25
C SER A 116 -16.22 -6.22 -21.08
N VAL A 117 -17.00 -6.91 -20.23
CA VAL A 117 -16.45 -7.66 -19.08
C VAL A 117 -15.45 -8.73 -19.53
N THR A 118 -15.72 -9.39 -20.65
CA THR A 118 -14.84 -10.44 -21.21
C THR A 118 -13.53 -9.85 -21.73
N GLU A 119 -13.56 -8.72 -22.44
CA GLU A 119 -12.35 -8.03 -22.89
C GLU A 119 -11.53 -7.53 -21.69
N VAL A 120 -12.17 -6.94 -20.67
CA VAL A 120 -11.49 -6.50 -19.43
C VAL A 120 -10.80 -7.68 -18.73
N CYS A 121 -11.43 -8.86 -18.66
CA CYS A 121 -10.84 -10.05 -18.07
C CYS A 121 -9.49 -10.41 -18.73
N PHE A 122 -9.44 -10.46 -20.06
CA PHE A 122 -8.21 -10.79 -20.79
C PHE A 122 -7.20 -9.64 -20.81
N GLU A 123 -7.66 -8.38 -20.89
CA GLU A 123 -6.83 -7.17 -20.82
C GLU A 123 -6.05 -7.05 -19.49
N VAL A 124 -6.63 -7.49 -18.36
CA VAL A 124 -5.91 -7.59 -17.08
C VAL A 124 -5.08 -8.88 -16.91
N GLY A 125 -5.03 -9.73 -17.94
CA GLY A 125 -4.23 -10.95 -17.96
C GLY A 125 -4.88 -12.18 -17.30
N CYS A 126 -6.18 -12.13 -16.96
CA CYS A 126 -6.89 -13.30 -16.44
C CYS A 126 -7.22 -14.29 -17.56
N GLN A 127 -6.93 -15.57 -17.33
CA GLN A 127 -7.09 -16.65 -18.32
C GLN A 127 -8.51 -17.25 -18.34
N SER A 128 -9.34 -16.96 -17.34
CA SER A 128 -10.69 -17.51 -17.19
C SER A 128 -11.65 -16.44 -16.67
N LEU A 129 -12.74 -16.24 -17.41
CA LEU A 129 -13.83 -15.34 -17.04
C LEU A 129 -14.53 -15.77 -15.75
N GLY A 130 -14.60 -17.08 -15.46
CA GLY A 130 -15.14 -17.62 -14.22
C GLY A 130 -14.29 -17.22 -13.01
N THR A 131 -13.00 -17.53 -13.04
CA THR A 131 -12.05 -17.16 -11.98
C THR A 131 -12.01 -15.65 -11.75
N PHE A 132 -12.00 -14.86 -12.83
CA PHE A 132 -12.10 -13.40 -12.76
C PHE A 132 -13.40 -12.95 -12.10
N SER A 133 -14.56 -13.46 -12.51
CA SER A 133 -15.85 -13.01 -12.00
C SER A 133 -16.04 -13.35 -10.52
N THR A 134 -15.62 -14.53 -10.07
CA THR A 134 -15.61 -14.91 -8.65
C THR A 134 -14.71 -13.96 -7.86
N ARG A 135 -13.44 -13.79 -8.26
CA ARG A 135 -12.48 -12.94 -7.53
C ARG A 135 -12.86 -11.46 -7.54
N PHE A 136 -13.44 -10.96 -8.63
CA PHE A 136 -14.00 -9.62 -8.70
C PHE A 136 -15.12 -9.46 -7.68
N THR A 137 -16.08 -10.40 -7.63
CA THR A 137 -17.22 -10.32 -6.71
C THR A 137 -16.78 -10.43 -5.24
N GLU A 138 -15.83 -11.30 -4.93
CA GLU A 138 -15.24 -11.44 -3.58
C GLU A 138 -14.57 -10.14 -3.09
N LEU A 139 -13.85 -9.42 -3.97
CA LEU A 139 -13.09 -8.22 -3.61
C LEU A 139 -13.87 -6.92 -3.72
N VAL A 140 -14.89 -6.85 -4.60
CA VAL A 140 -15.67 -5.63 -4.90
C VAL A 140 -17.08 -5.68 -4.30
N GLY A 141 -17.56 -6.86 -3.91
CA GLY A 141 -18.90 -7.08 -3.33
C GLY A 141 -20.03 -7.21 -4.35
N VAL A 142 -19.81 -6.86 -5.61
CA VAL A 142 -20.79 -6.98 -6.70
C VAL A 142 -20.17 -7.60 -7.96
N PRO A 143 -20.95 -8.30 -8.82
CA PRO A 143 -20.44 -8.85 -10.07
C PRO A 143 -19.94 -7.77 -11.05
N PRO A 144 -18.95 -8.07 -11.90
CA PRO A 144 -18.34 -7.08 -12.80
C PRO A 144 -19.31 -6.50 -13.85
N SER A 145 -20.36 -7.24 -14.23
CA SER A 145 -21.43 -6.76 -15.11
C SER A 145 -22.34 -5.74 -14.42
N VAL A 146 -22.63 -5.93 -13.14
CA VAL A 146 -23.39 -4.99 -12.29
C VAL A 146 -22.57 -3.73 -12.09
N TYR A 147 -21.31 -3.88 -11.68
CA TYR A 147 -20.36 -2.78 -11.48
C TYR A 147 -20.18 -1.88 -12.72
N ARG A 148 -20.09 -2.49 -13.91
CA ARG A 148 -20.02 -1.75 -15.18
C ARG A 148 -21.28 -0.95 -15.47
N ARG A 149 -22.46 -1.51 -15.19
CA ARG A 149 -23.75 -0.84 -15.40
C ARG A 149 -23.90 0.35 -14.46
N GLU A 150 -23.67 0.15 -13.16
CA GLU A 150 -23.75 1.21 -12.15
C GLU A 150 -22.80 2.37 -12.46
N ALA A 151 -21.58 2.07 -12.96
CA ALA A 151 -20.64 3.10 -13.39
C ALA A 151 -21.08 3.86 -14.65
N ALA A 152 -21.76 3.19 -15.59
CA ALA A 152 -22.36 3.84 -16.76
C ALA A 152 -23.54 4.72 -16.33
N ASP A 153 -24.42 4.20 -15.47
CA ASP A 153 -25.60 4.90 -14.93
C ASP A 153 -25.20 6.20 -14.23
N ALA A 154 -24.11 6.18 -13.44
CA ALA A 154 -23.54 7.36 -12.79
C ALA A 154 -22.99 8.44 -13.76
N THR A 155 -22.87 8.14 -15.05
CA THR A 155 -22.44 9.09 -16.10
C THR A 155 -23.53 9.43 -17.11
N LEU A 156 -24.74 8.90 -16.96
CA LEU A 156 -25.87 9.20 -17.86
C LEU A 156 -26.17 10.71 -17.86
N GLY A 157 -26.39 11.26 -19.05
CA GLY A 157 -26.62 12.70 -19.26
C GLY A 157 -25.35 13.56 -19.30
N MET A 158 -24.17 13.02 -18.98
CA MET A 158 -22.92 13.77 -19.12
C MET A 158 -22.38 13.68 -20.55
N PRO A 159 -21.91 14.80 -21.16
CA PRO A 159 -21.09 14.75 -22.37
C PRO A 159 -19.85 13.88 -22.16
N SER A 160 -19.42 13.14 -23.20
CA SER A 160 -18.36 12.14 -23.07
C SER A 160 -17.01 12.70 -22.59
N CYS A 161 -16.72 13.97 -22.87
CA CYS A 161 -15.56 14.69 -22.31
C CYS A 161 -15.67 14.91 -20.79
N VAL A 162 -16.86 15.30 -20.30
CA VAL A 162 -17.16 15.48 -18.87
C VAL A 162 -17.12 14.14 -18.15
N ALA A 163 -17.78 13.10 -18.71
CA ALA A 163 -17.75 11.75 -18.17
C ALA A 163 -16.30 11.23 -18.01
N LYS A 164 -15.44 11.42 -19.03
CA LYS A 164 -14.01 11.05 -18.98
C LYS A 164 -13.21 11.89 -17.98
N GLN A 165 -13.62 13.13 -17.70
CA GLN A 165 -12.96 13.99 -16.70
C GLN A 165 -13.33 13.60 -15.27
N VAL A 166 -14.60 13.30 -14.98
CA VAL A 166 -15.07 12.95 -13.63
C VAL A 166 -14.77 11.50 -13.24
N THR A 167 -14.76 10.56 -14.20
CA THR A 167 -14.38 9.15 -13.95
C THR A 167 -12.87 8.93 -13.94
N ARG A 168 -12.07 9.95 -14.29
CA ARG A 168 -10.61 9.88 -14.26
C ARG A 168 -10.16 9.54 -12.84
N PRO A 169 -9.40 8.44 -12.62
CA PRO A 169 -8.89 8.13 -11.30
C PRO A 169 -8.11 9.32 -10.75
N ILE A 170 -8.53 9.81 -9.59
CA ILE A 170 -7.82 10.86 -8.86
C ILE A 170 -6.40 10.30 -8.63
N ARG A 171 -5.39 10.97 -9.17
CA ARG A 171 -4.01 10.71 -8.73
C ARG A 171 -3.99 11.06 -7.26
N ASN A 172 -3.94 10.04 -6.41
CA ASN A 172 -3.61 10.23 -5.01
C ASN A 172 -2.30 11.03 -5.02
N ARG A 173 -2.29 12.24 -4.46
CA ARG A 173 -1.04 13.02 -4.39
C ARG A 173 -0.06 12.14 -3.64
N GLU A 174 1.00 11.73 -4.32
CA GLU A 174 2.10 11.02 -3.68
C GLU A 174 2.53 11.85 -2.47
N ALA A 175 2.76 11.18 -1.34
CA ALA A 175 2.90 11.82 -0.05
C ALA A 175 3.86 13.00 -0.15
N GLN A 176 3.45 14.18 0.32
CA GLN A 176 4.35 15.31 0.42
C GLN A 176 5.51 14.87 1.30
N VAL A 177 6.68 14.70 0.70
CA VAL A 177 7.91 14.45 1.43
C VAL A 177 8.22 15.76 2.13
N THR A 178 7.94 15.79 3.44
CA THR A 178 8.41 16.87 4.30
C THR A 178 9.92 16.75 4.38
N GLU A 179 10.61 17.77 3.89
CA GLU A 179 12.05 18.00 4.15
C GLU A 179 12.28 18.38 5.63
#